data_AF-A0A5N5STD5-F1
#
_entry.id   AF-A0A5N5STD5-F1
#
_cell.length_a   1.000
_cell.length_b   1.000
_cell.length_c   1.000
_cell.angle_alpha   90.00
_cell.angle_beta   90.00
_cell.angle_gamma   90.00
#
_symmetry.space_group_name_H-M   'P 1'
#
loop_
_entity.id
_entity.type
_entity.pdbx_description
1 polymer ?
#
loop_
_entity_poly.entity_id
_entity_poly.type
_entity_poly.pdbx_seq_one_letter_code
_entity_poly.pdbx_strand_id
1 'polypeptide(L)'
;MKEIRLTLCIVFCFVQLPGSLSHKEEECIEVGFARSSYLTVDQGYKAAKEDLVSLWQNEDKVGNPSYRDFSPQTKNVTRAAILLEETSKNIIGLIRKTRVGKRCREEWLLKGIEKHVTPLIQLDKDFAEGLGLVMSFRCLVGSPFPNVDGTCINEEGPDMGAIGAKFLRLLSPTPGQGGFTLRGSSDKEKSLPSAREVGKVIRSHLQKPSVTALLTEFSHFIASDSFSIPESPRVENINCCENPDHIDCAPIFLEKEDPMYSTIKCFNFKRSAPAQAILGNRESLSMISTYLDATPIYGATNEIAFKLKEGYFGYLNCVNIICFKYRYPTSIDDTEDSNAKKKKNKCEFPNSFKGCFNLDPNESYYILRMNNDTENLRLLLILEHNYLAEILAEINPHFDDALLYNEARRILIAQYNAIIYGEFVPLLVGEELAKKHNLLPGSEGPAVRFIPEVNPGILTSFALAAYRNPAVDG
;
A
#
# COMPACT_ATOMS: atom_id res chain seq x y z
N MET A 1 20.79 9.09 -45.64
CA MET A 1 21.56 8.23 -44.70
C MET A 1 22.77 8.91 -44.01
N LYS A 2 23.00 10.24 -44.14
CA LYS A 2 24.02 10.94 -43.31
C LYS A 2 23.47 12.05 -42.39
N GLU A 3 22.18 12.40 -42.48
CA GLU A 3 21.54 13.38 -41.58
C GLU A 3 20.70 12.77 -40.45
N ILE A 4 20.53 11.44 -40.40
CA ILE A 4 19.82 10.75 -39.29
C ILE A 4 20.78 10.39 -38.13
N ARG A 5 22.10 10.59 -38.30
CA ARG A 5 23.09 10.27 -37.25
C ARG A 5 23.44 11.41 -36.30
N LEU A 6 23.05 12.66 -36.58
CA LEU A 6 23.40 13.79 -35.70
C LEU A 6 22.32 14.12 -34.65
N THR A 7 21.05 13.78 -34.89
CA THR A 7 19.96 14.07 -33.94
C THR A 7 19.88 13.05 -32.79
N LEU A 8 20.50 11.88 -32.93
CA LEU A 8 20.62 10.87 -31.85
C LEU A 8 21.82 11.11 -30.91
N CYS A 9 22.79 11.95 -31.28
CA CYS A 9 23.90 12.29 -30.39
C CYS A 9 23.61 13.48 -29.45
N ILE A 10 22.59 14.30 -29.72
CA ILE A 10 22.28 15.48 -28.88
C ILE A 10 21.28 15.13 -27.76
N VAL A 11 20.47 14.07 -27.92
CA VAL A 11 19.58 13.57 -26.84
C VAL A 11 20.32 12.68 -25.83
N PHE A 12 21.49 12.15 -26.18
CA PHE A 12 22.34 11.37 -25.25
C PHE A 12 23.35 12.22 -24.46
N CYS A 13 23.44 13.54 -24.68
CA CYS A 13 24.38 14.42 -23.97
C CYS A 13 23.77 15.21 -22.79
N PHE A 14 22.48 15.05 -22.48
CA PHE A 14 21.84 15.71 -21.32
C PHE A 14 21.05 14.81 -20.38
N VAL A 15 21.12 13.48 -20.56
CA VAL A 15 20.83 12.55 -19.47
C VAL A 15 22.19 12.14 -18.91
N GLN A 16 22.65 12.87 -17.88
CA GLN A 16 23.63 12.33 -16.95
C GLN A 16 23.02 11.06 -16.34
N LEU A 17 23.30 9.91 -16.97
CA LEU A 17 23.34 8.64 -16.26
C LEU A 17 24.28 8.84 -15.06
N PRO A 18 23.87 8.46 -13.85
CA PRO A 18 24.66 8.75 -12.66
C PRO A 18 25.97 7.95 -12.73
N GLY A 19 27.07 8.68 -12.89
CA GLY A 19 28.45 8.36 -12.51
C GLY A 19 28.98 6.96 -12.88
N SER A 20 30.08 6.91 -13.65
CA SER A 20 30.99 5.77 -13.56
C SER A 20 31.32 5.50 -12.09
N LEU A 21 30.93 4.35 -11.57
CA LEU A 21 31.23 3.95 -10.18
C LEU A 21 32.74 4.05 -9.98
N SER A 22 33.18 4.58 -8.85
CA SER A 22 34.62 4.60 -8.57
C SER A 22 35.12 3.16 -8.42
N HIS A 23 36.35 2.86 -8.84
CA HIS A 23 36.96 1.53 -8.65
C HIS A 23 36.87 1.04 -7.19
N LYS A 24 36.85 1.97 -6.21
CA LYS A 24 36.66 1.66 -4.78
C LYS A 24 35.24 1.22 -4.44
N GLU A 25 34.24 1.80 -5.10
CA GLU A 25 32.84 1.41 -4.94
C GLU A 25 32.59 0.03 -5.54
N GLU A 26 33.10 -0.23 -6.75
CA GLU A 26 33.05 -1.55 -7.37
C GLU A 26 33.79 -2.61 -6.54
N GLU A 27 34.97 -2.29 -6.01
CA GLU A 27 35.69 -3.19 -5.10
C GLU A 27 34.88 -3.49 -3.83
N CYS A 28 34.18 -2.52 -3.26
CA CYS A 28 33.33 -2.76 -2.08
C CYS A 28 32.08 -3.60 -2.40
N ILE A 29 31.49 -3.42 -3.58
CA ILE A 29 30.34 -4.20 -4.06
C ILE A 29 30.76 -5.65 -4.36
N GLU A 30 31.87 -5.84 -5.07
CA GLU A 30 32.37 -7.15 -5.52
C GLU A 30 33.20 -7.88 -4.45
N VAL A 31 34.23 -7.24 -3.88
CA VAL A 31 35.21 -7.88 -2.98
C VAL A 31 34.69 -7.99 -1.55
N GLY A 32 33.81 -7.07 -1.14
CA GLY A 32 33.08 -7.15 0.13
C GLY A 32 32.20 -8.39 0.20
N PHE A 33 31.56 -8.76 -0.92
CA PHE A 33 30.61 -9.87 -0.98
C PHE A 33 31.20 -11.18 -1.51
N ALA A 34 32.09 -11.16 -2.51
CA ALA A 34 32.79 -12.35 -2.99
C ALA A 34 33.65 -13.05 -1.91
N ARG A 35 33.94 -12.35 -0.80
CA ARG A 35 34.55 -12.91 0.42
C ARG A 35 33.59 -13.12 1.58
N SER A 36 32.37 -12.57 1.56
CA SER A 36 31.32 -12.99 2.49
C SER A 36 30.76 -14.32 1.98
N SER A 37 31.54 -15.37 2.23
CA SER A 37 31.16 -16.76 1.99
C SER A 37 29.75 -17.03 2.50
N TYR A 38 29.09 -18.06 1.97
CA TYR A 38 27.84 -18.64 2.52
C TYR A 38 27.80 -18.62 4.06
N LEU A 39 28.94 -18.86 4.72
CA LEU A 39 29.10 -18.79 6.18
C LEU A 39 28.72 -17.42 6.80
N THR A 40 29.06 -16.30 6.16
CA THR A 40 28.70 -14.96 6.67
C THR A 40 27.21 -14.71 6.58
N VAL A 41 26.59 -15.15 5.47
CA VAL A 41 25.14 -15.07 5.27
C VAL A 41 24.42 -15.96 6.30
N ASP A 42 24.88 -17.20 6.45
CA ASP A 42 24.36 -18.18 7.43
C ASP A 42 24.50 -17.69 8.87
N GLN A 43 25.65 -17.11 9.25
CA GLN A 43 25.86 -16.53 10.58
C GLN A 43 24.94 -15.34 10.83
N GLY A 44 24.81 -14.42 9.87
CA GLY A 44 23.92 -13.27 9.99
C GLY A 44 22.46 -13.67 10.10
N TYR A 45 22.06 -14.68 9.32
CA TYR A 45 20.72 -15.26 9.33
C TYR A 45 20.40 -15.96 10.64
N LYS A 46 21.28 -16.84 11.14
CA LYS A 46 21.07 -17.56 12.41
C LYS A 46 20.91 -16.61 13.58
N ALA A 47 21.77 -15.59 13.67
CA ALA A 47 21.67 -14.57 14.71
C ALA A 47 20.31 -13.84 14.66
N ALA A 48 19.88 -13.41 13.48
CA ALA A 48 18.58 -12.72 13.34
C ALA A 48 17.39 -13.65 13.63
N LYS A 49 17.44 -14.90 13.16
CA LYS A 49 16.37 -15.88 13.32
C LYS A 49 16.13 -16.24 14.78
N GLU A 50 17.20 -16.46 15.54
CA GLU A 50 17.11 -16.83 16.96
C GLU A 50 16.36 -15.76 17.77
N ASP A 51 16.76 -14.49 17.63
CA ASP A 51 16.15 -13.36 18.33
C ASP A 51 14.67 -13.17 17.92
N LEU A 52 14.38 -13.18 16.62
CA LEU A 52 13.04 -12.87 16.12
C LEU A 52 12.03 -14.00 16.33
N VAL A 53 12.43 -15.25 16.15
CA VAL A 53 11.51 -16.39 16.33
C VAL A 53 11.06 -16.50 17.79
N SER A 54 11.97 -16.27 18.74
CA SER A 54 11.62 -16.26 20.16
C SER A 54 10.61 -15.15 20.50
N LEU A 55 10.79 -13.96 19.92
CA LEU A 55 9.89 -12.83 20.06
C LEU A 55 8.50 -13.13 19.49
N TRP A 56 8.41 -13.67 18.27
CA TRP A 56 7.13 -14.01 17.64
C TRP A 56 6.37 -15.12 18.37
N GLN A 57 7.07 -16.13 18.89
CA GLN A 57 6.46 -17.18 19.70
C GLN A 57 5.84 -16.63 21.00
N ASN A 58 6.45 -15.59 21.57
CA ASN A 58 5.90 -14.92 22.75
C ASN A 58 4.70 -14.04 22.38
N GLU A 59 4.78 -13.27 21.29
CA GLU A 59 3.65 -12.47 20.79
C GLU A 59 2.41 -13.32 20.52
N ASP A 60 2.60 -14.47 19.85
CA ASP A 60 1.50 -15.35 19.46
C ASP A 60 0.83 -16.02 20.70
N LYS A 61 1.50 -16.07 21.87
CA LYS A 61 0.97 -16.60 23.12
C LYS A 61 0.24 -15.56 23.98
N VAL A 62 0.66 -14.29 23.94
CA VAL A 62 0.22 -13.24 24.90
C VAL A 62 -1.17 -12.69 24.58
N GLY A 63 -1.76 -13.00 23.41
CA GLY A 63 -3.14 -12.64 23.08
C GLY A 63 -3.38 -11.16 22.75
N ASN A 64 -2.32 -10.34 22.70
CA ASN A 64 -2.34 -8.97 22.19
C ASN A 64 -1.29 -8.80 21.07
N PRO A 65 -1.51 -9.40 19.88
CA PRO A 65 -0.49 -9.47 18.85
C PRO A 65 -0.31 -8.14 18.12
N SER A 66 0.93 -7.75 17.83
CA SER A 66 1.25 -6.55 17.04
C SER A 66 0.73 -6.54 15.60
N TYR A 67 0.15 -7.66 15.18
CA TYR A 67 -0.35 -7.93 13.84
C TYR A 67 -1.87 -8.16 13.84
N ARG A 68 -2.60 -7.60 14.82
CA ARG A 68 -4.04 -7.88 15.00
C ARG A 68 -4.85 -7.60 13.73
N ASP A 69 -4.50 -6.53 13.03
CA ASP A 69 -5.24 -6.06 11.85
C ASP A 69 -4.62 -6.57 10.53
N PHE A 70 -3.63 -7.47 10.61
CA PHE A 70 -2.97 -8.07 9.46
C PHE A 70 -3.59 -9.42 9.13
N SER A 71 -3.84 -9.68 7.84
CA SER A 71 -4.18 -11.04 7.40
C SER A 71 -3.02 -12.00 7.71
N PRO A 72 -3.26 -13.31 7.85
CA PRO A 72 -2.18 -14.28 8.05
C PRO A 72 -1.08 -14.17 6.99
N GLN A 73 -1.47 -13.99 5.72
CA GLN A 73 -0.53 -13.82 4.62
C GLN A 73 0.33 -12.56 4.81
N THR A 74 -0.28 -11.41 5.10
CA THR A 74 0.47 -10.15 5.23
C THR A 74 1.34 -10.12 6.48
N LYS A 75 0.88 -10.75 7.57
CA LYS A 75 1.69 -10.99 8.78
C LYS A 75 2.95 -11.78 8.43
N ASN A 76 2.82 -12.86 7.66
CA ASN A 76 3.95 -13.70 7.29
C ASN A 76 4.93 -12.98 6.35
N VAL A 77 4.44 -12.24 5.36
CA VAL A 77 5.26 -11.38 4.48
C VAL A 77 6.05 -10.35 5.31
N THR A 78 5.39 -9.70 6.26
CA THR A 78 6.03 -8.69 7.11
C THR A 78 7.08 -9.30 8.05
N ARG A 79 6.79 -10.47 8.66
CA ARG A 79 7.75 -11.21 9.50
C ARG A 79 8.98 -11.63 8.70
N ALA A 80 8.77 -12.16 7.48
CA ALA A 80 9.85 -12.52 6.57
C ALA A 80 10.73 -11.33 6.21
N ALA A 81 10.11 -10.18 5.91
CA ALA A 81 10.81 -8.96 5.59
C ALA A 81 11.64 -8.44 6.78
N ILE A 82 11.09 -8.46 8.01
CA ILE A 82 11.84 -8.10 9.22
C ILE A 82 13.07 -8.99 9.41
N LEU A 83 12.92 -10.30 9.21
CA LEU A 83 14.05 -11.24 9.28
C LEU A 83 15.12 -10.92 8.23
N LEU A 84 14.73 -10.63 7.00
CA LEU A 84 15.67 -10.26 5.93
C LEU A 84 16.33 -8.90 6.19
N GLU A 85 15.61 -7.93 6.78
CA GLU A 85 16.17 -6.64 7.22
C GLU A 85 17.29 -6.87 8.24
N GLU A 86 16.99 -7.65 9.28
CA GLU A 86 17.91 -7.86 10.40
C GLU A 86 19.09 -8.75 9.99
N THR A 87 18.84 -9.75 9.15
CA THR A 87 19.90 -10.56 8.51
C THR A 87 20.85 -9.66 7.71
N SER A 88 20.33 -8.72 6.93
CA SER A 88 21.15 -7.79 6.14
C SER A 88 22.02 -6.89 7.03
N LYS A 89 21.46 -6.36 8.13
CA LYS A 89 22.23 -5.58 9.13
C LYS A 89 23.33 -6.41 9.79
N ASN A 90 23.02 -7.65 10.19
CA ASN A 90 23.99 -8.55 10.80
C ASN A 90 25.14 -8.88 9.83
N ILE A 91 24.82 -9.15 8.57
CA ILE A 91 25.83 -9.39 7.52
C ILE A 91 26.72 -8.16 7.35
N ILE A 92 26.15 -6.95 7.22
CA ILE A 92 26.93 -5.71 7.13
C ILE A 92 27.83 -5.55 8.37
N GLY A 93 27.30 -5.78 9.57
CA GLY A 93 28.06 -5.73 10.82
C GLY A 93 29.24 -6.70 10.85
N LEU A 94 29.07 -7.92 10.34
CA LEU A 94 30.15 -8.92 10.20
C LEU A 94 31.19 -8.49 9.17
N ILE A 95 30.76 -8.03 7.98
CA ILE A 95 31.67 -7.57 6.92
C ILE A 95 32.49 -6.37 7.40
N ARG A 96 31.88 -5.44 8.13
CA ARG A 96 32.56 -4.25 8.70
C ARG A 96 33.66 -4.59 9.70
N LYS A 97 33.68 -5.80 10.28
CA LYS A 97 34.80 -6.25 11.13
C LYS A 97 36.04 -6.63 10.30
N THR A 98 35.86 -6.98 9.02
CA THR A 98 36.95 -7.35 8.10
C THR A 98 37.78 -6.15 7.65
N ARG A 99 38.99 -6.40 7.16
CA ARG A 99 39.90 -5.34 6.67
C ARG A 99 39.33 -4.56 5.48
N VAL A 100 38.58 -5.23 4.59
CA VAL A 100 37.95 -4.63 3.41
C VAL A 100 36.71 -3.84 3.84
N GLY A 101 35.82 -4.45 4.62
CA GLY A 101 34.57 -3.82 5.05
C GLY A 101 34.75 -2.55 5.88
N LYS A 102 35.85 -2.42 6.66
CA LYS A 102 36.17 -1.18 7.39
C LYS A 102 36.33 0.05 6.49
N ARG A 103 36.66 -0.14 5.21
CA ARG A 103 36.87 0.94 4.23
C ARG A 103 35.63 1.21 3.38
N CYS A 104 34.65 0.33 3.44
CA CYS A 104 33.44 0.40 2.63
C CYS A 104 32.34 1.17 3.37
N ARG A 105 31.58 1.95 2.61
CA ARG A 105 30.33 2.54 3.11
C ARG A 105 29.28 1.44 3.21
N GLU A 106 28.41 1.52 4.20
CA GLU A 106 27.32 0.53 4.38
C GLU A 106 26.42 0.45 3.16
N GLU A 107 26.13 1.59 2.52
CA GLU A 107 25.34 1.64 1.29
C GLU A 107 25.95 0.79 0.17
N TRP A 108 27.28 0.80 0.03
CA TRP A 108 27.98 -0.01 -0.98
C TRP A 108 27.94 -1.50 -0.64
N LEU A 109 28.06 -1.84 0.66
CA LEU A 109 27.94 -3.22 1.12
C LEU A 109 26.53 -3.76 0.91
N LEU A 110 25.51 -2.94 1.15
CA LEU A 110 24.12 -3.31 0.89
C LEU A 110 23.85 -3.48 -0.60
N LYS A 111 24.37 -2.59 -1.47
CA LYS A 111 24.33 -2.80 -2.93
C LYS A 111 25.00 -4.13 -3.34
N GLY A 112 26.06 -4.54 -2.65
CA GLY A 112 26.67 -5.87 -2.83
C GLY A 112 25.71 -7.01 -2.45
N ILE A 113 25.07 -6.92 -1.27
CA ILE A 113 24.03 -7.88 -0.83
C ILE A 113 22.90 -7.95 -1.87
N GLU A 114 22.42 -6.80 -2.34
CA GLU A 114 21.38 -6.72 -3.36
C GLU A 114 21.82 -7.27 -4.71
N LYS A 115 23.10 -7.12 -5.08
CA LYS A 115 23.60 -7.72 -6.32
C LYS A 115 23.59 -9.25 -6.25
N HIS A 116 23.81 -9.81 -5.06
CA HIS A 116 23.82 -11.23 -4.78
C HIS A 116 22.52 -11.70 -4.13
N VAL A 117 21.39 -11.10 -4.56
CA VAL A 117 20.02 -11.39 -4.13
C VAL A 117 19.86 -12.82 -3.61
N THR A 118 19.58 -12.95 -2.32
CA THR A 118 19.20 -14.24 -1.73
C THR A 118 17.80 -14.13 -1.11
N PRO A 119 16.77 -14.76 -1.69
CA PRO A 119 15.44 -14.80 -1.10
C PRO A 119 15.41 -15.72 0.12
N LEU A 120 14.44 -15.50 1.03
CA LEU A 120 14.33 -16.29 2.26
C LEU A 120 14.22 -17.80 1.99
N ILE A 121 13.50 -18.20 0.94
CA ILE A 121 13.33 -19.61 0.55
C ILE A 121 14.66 -20.30 0.20
N GLN A 122 15.66 -19.55 -0.28
CA GLN A 122 17.00 -20.08 -0.55
C GLN A 122 17.88 -20.13 0.70
N LEU A 123 17.55 -19.34 1.74
CA LEU A 123 18.24 -19.36 3.03
C LEU A 123 17.75 -20.51 3.90
N ASP A 124 16.42 -20.68 3.98
CA ASP A 124 15.80 -21.70 4.82
C ASP A 124 14.39 -22.03 4.29
N LYS A 125 14.31 -23.16 3.58
CA LYS A 125 13.06 -23.62 2.96
C LYS A 125 12.02 -23.99 4.02
N ASP A 126 12.43 -24.72 5.06
CA ASP A 126 11.51 -25.21 6.11
C ASP A 126 10.91 -24.04 6.89
N PHE A 127 11.71 -23.00 7.15
CA PHE A 127 11.21 -21.78 7.78
C PHE A 127 10.26 -21.00 6.87
N ALA A 128 10.58 -20.85 5.58
CA ALA A 128 9.70 -20.20 4.62
C ALA A 128 8.36 -20.95 4.45
N GLU A 129 8.40 -22.29 4.45
CA GLU A 129 7.21 -23.16 4.46
C GLU A 129 6.43 -23.04 5.77
N GLY A 130 7.11 -23.01 6.91
CA GLY A 130 6.50 -22.81 8.23
C GLY A 130 5.79 -21.45 8.38
N LEU A 131 6.27 -20.42 7.67
CA LEU A 131 5.59 -19.13 7.52
C LEU A 131 4.54 -19.12 6.39
N GLY A 132 4.29 -20.23 5.69
CA GLY A 132 3.33 -20.27 4.58
C GLY A 132 3.66 -19.34 3.41
N LEU A 133 4.94 -18.98 3.23
CA LEU A 133 5.40 -18.12 2.12
C LEU A 133 5.55 -18.91 0.82
N VAL A 134 5.71 -20.24 0.93
CA VAL A 134 5.64 -21.15 -0.22
C VAL A 134 4.17 -21.40 -0.51
N MET A 135 3.59 -20.49 -1.27
CA MET A 135 2.18 -20.58 -1.64
C MET A 135 2.01 -21.53 -2.83
N SER A 136 1.29 -22.63 -2.62
CA SER A 136 0.70 -23.37 -3.74
C SER A 136 -0.68 -22.79 -4.03
N PHE A 137 -0.79 -21.94 -5.05
CA PHE A 137 -2.08 -21.44 -5.47
C PHE A 137 -2.84 -22.56 -6.19
N ARG A 138 -4.02 -22.90 -5.68
CA ARG A 138 -5.00 -23.74 -6.41
C ARG A 138 -6.03 -22.80 -7.01
N CYS A 139 -5.67 -22.21 -8.15
CA CYS A 139 -6.60 -21.37 -8.88
C CYS A 139 -7.69 -22.24 -9.51
N LEU A 140 -8.95 -21.85 -9.28
CA LEU A 140 -10.11 -22.49 -9.90
C LEU A 140 -10.22 -21.97 -11.35
N VAL A 141 -9.65 -22.74 -12.29
CA VAL A 141 -9.74 -22.43 -13.71
C VAL A 141 -11.20 -22.37 -14.13
N GLY A 142 -11.60 -21.26 -14.75
CA GLY A 142 -12.96 -21.02 -15.22
C GLY A 142 -13.94 -20.46 -14.19
N SER A 143 -13.48 -20.05 -12.99
CA SER A 143 -14.31 -19.20 -12.13
C SER A 143 -14.62 -17.87 -12.84
N PRO A 144 -15.90 -17.48 -13.01
CA PRO A 144 -16.26 -16.23 -13.68
C PRO A 144 -16.07 -15.00 -12.79
N PHE A 145 -15.76 -15.19 -11.50
CA PHE A 145 -15.67 -14.11 -10.51
C PHE A 145 -14.26 -14.04 -9.92
N PRO A 146 -13.62 -12.86 -9.94
CA PRO A 146 -12.34 -12.62 -9.28
C PRO A 146 -12.41 -12.83 -7.76
N ASN A 147 -11.35 -13.40 -7.19
CA ASN A 147 -11.20 -13.47 -5.74
C ASN A 147 -11.09 -12.06 -5.14
N VAL A 148 -11.66 -11.86 -3.95
CA VAL A 148 -11.67 -10.56 -3.26
C VAL A 148 -10.27 -10.12 -2.83
N ASP A 149 -9.38 -11.07 -2.56
CA ASP A 149 -8.00 -10.80 -2.17
C ASP A 149 -7.06 -10.53 -3.36
N GLY A 150 -7.59 -10.50 -4.59
CA GLY A 150 -6.85 -10.31 -5.83
C GLY A 150 -6.03 -11.51 -6.30
N THR A 151 -6.11 -12.65 -5.60
CA THR A 151 -5.37 -13.85 -6.00
C THR A 151 -6.01 -14.51 -7.23
N CYS A 152 -5.20 -15.21 -8.02
CA CYS A 152 -5.66 -16.00 -9.18
C CYS A 152 -6.39 -15.21 -10.29
N ILE A 153 -6.32 -13.87 -10.29
CA ILE A 153 -6.77 -13.05 -11.43
C ILE A 153 -5.83 -13.26 -12.62
N ASN A 154 -4.52 -13.34 -12.35
CA ASN A 154 -3.51 -13.73 -13.32
C ASN A 154 -3.11 -15.19 -13.07
N GLU A 155 -3.41 -16.08 -14.04
CA GLU A 155 -3.10 -17.50 -13.91
C GLU A 155 -1.59 -17.80 -13.94
N GLU A 156 -0.80 -16.99 -14.65
CA GLU A 156 0.66 -17.13 -14.74
C GLU A 156 1.36 -16.58 -13.49
N GLY A 157 0.76 -15.57 -12.85
CA GLY A 157 1.24 -14.95 -11.62
C GLY A 157 0.11 -14.79 -10.59
N PRO A 158 -0.29 -15.87 -9.88
CA PRO A 158 -1.48 -15.85 -9.02
C PRO A 158 -1.44 -14.85 -7.84
N ASP A 159 -0.27 -14.35 -7.47
CA ASP A 159 -0.05 -13.37 -6.40
C ASP A 159 0.14 -11.93 -6.91
N MET A 160 0.17 -11.72 -8.24
CA MET A 160 0.38 -10.42 -8.83
C MET A 160 -0.79 -9.47 -8.51
N GLY A 161 -0.50 -8.42 -7.74
CA GLY A 161 -1.50 -7.43 -7.32
C GLY A 161 -2.45 -7.92 -6.21
N ALA A 162 -2.20 -9.10 -5.65
CA ALA A 162 -2.97 -9.61 -4.51
C ALA A 162 -2.63 -8.87 -3.20
N ILE A 163 -3.44 -9.08 -2.16
CA ILE A 163 -3.14 -8.62 -0.81
C ILE A 163 -1.74 -9.04 -0.35
N GLY A 164 -1.01 -8.13 0.28
CA GLY A 164 0.36 -8.39 0.71
C GLY A 164 1.41 -8.27 -0.40
N ALA A 165 1.00 -8.01 -1.64
CA ALA A 165 1.94 -7.73 -2.73
C ALA A 165 2.79 -6.48 -2.41
N LYS A 166 4.09 -6.59 -2.68
CA LYS A 166 5.03 -5.47 -2.56
C LYS A 166 4.73 -4.41 -3.63
N PHE A 167 5.00 -3.15 -3.31
CA PHE A 167 4.98 -2.11 -4.34
C PHE A 167 6.10 -2.32 -5.36
N LEU A 168 5.81 -1.93 -6.61
CA LEU A 168 6.75 -1.91 -7.70
C LEU A 168 7.62 -0.65 -7.66
N ARG A 169 8.83 -0.73 -8.22
CA ARG A 169 9.74 0.41 -8.36
C ARG A 169 10.18 0.60 -9.79
N LEU A 170 10.16 1.86 -10.24
CA LEU A 170 10.81 2.28 -11.50
C LEU A 170 12.32 2.45 -11.32
N LEU A 171 12.74 2.89 -10.12
CA LEU A 171 14.14 3.17 -9.78
C LEU A 171 14.47 2.53 -8.44
N SER A 172 15.73 2.11 -8.28
CA SER A 172 16.25 1.60 -7.00
C SER A 172 16.03 2.63 -5.87
N PRO A 173 15.70 2.17 -4.65
CA PRO A 173 15.49 3.08 -3.52
C PRO A 173 16.78 3.85 -3.17
N THR A 174 16.60 5.05 -2.60
CA THR A 174 17.70 5.88 -2.08
C THR A 174 17.53 6.08 -0.57
N PRO A 175 17.77 5.02 0.22
CA PRO A 175 17.64 5.08 1.67
C PRO A 175 18.77 5.90 2.32
N GLY A 176 18.66 6.12 3.63
CA GLY A 176 19.73 6.72 4.43
C GLY A 176 20.86 5.75 4.76
N GLN A 177 21.55 6.03 5.87
CA GLN A 177 22.60 5.17 6.40
C GLN A 177 22.12 3.72 6.59
N GLY A 178 23.01 2.77 6.29
CA GLY A 178 22.74 1.34 6.37
C GLY A 178 21.73 0.81 5.34
N GLY A 179 21.10 1.68 4.55
CA GLY A 179 20.03 1.32 3.62
C GLY A 179 18.66 1.02 4.25
N PHE A 180 18.56 1.16 5.56
CA PHE A 180 17.33 0.90 6.32
C PHE A 180 16.73 2.16 6.94
N THR A 181 17.51 3.25 7.07
CA THR A 181 17.05 4.52 7.64
C THR A 181 16.42 5.42 6.57
N LEU A 182 15.74 6.48 7.01
CA LEU A 182 15.22 7.50 6.11
C LEU A 182 16.35 8.21 5.36
N ARG A 183 16.07 8.62 4.12
CA ARG A 183 17.02 9.36 3.30
C ARG A 183 17.48 10.62 4.03
N GLY A 184 18.80 10.77 4.14
CA GLY A 184 19.45 12.00 4.59
C GLY A 184 19.80 12.93 3.42
N SER A 185 20.31 14.11 3.76
CA SER A 185 20.87 15.03 2.77
C SER A 185 22.09 14.41 2.07
N SER A 186 22.28 14.75 0.79
CA SER A 186 23.51 14.41 0.06
C SER A 186 24.71 15.20 0.58
N ASP A 187 24.46 16.39 1.15
CA ASP A 187 25.44 17.22 1.83
C ASP A 187 25.47 16.84 3.32
N LYS A 188 26.63 16.39 3.81
CA LYS A 188 26.80 15.93 5.19
C LYS A 188 26.66 17.05 6.21
N GLU A 189 26.84 18.30 5.80
CA GLU A 189 26.78 19.46 6.68
C GLU A 189 25.35 20.01 6.83
N LYS A 190 24.41 19.51 6.02
CA LYS A 190 23.01 20.00 5.99
C LYS A 190 22.05 18.87 6.29
N SER A 191 21.01 19.17 7.07
CA SER A 191 19.83 18.30 7.18
C SER A 191 18.88 18.57 6.01
N LEU A 192 18.02 17.60 5.70
CA LEU A 192 16.86 17.87 4.87
C LEU A 192 15.86 18.76 5.66
N PRO A 193 15.12 19.64 4.98
CA PRO A 193 14.08 20.44 5.64
C PRO A 193 13.00 19.53 6.24
N SER A 194 12.36 19.97 7.31
CA SER A 194 11.28 19.21 7.92
C SER A 194 10.10 19.10 6.96
N ALA A 195 9.44 17.93 6.93
CA ALA A 195 8.24 17.72 6.13
C ALA A 195 7.14 18.74 6.45
N ARG A 196 7.08 19.23 7.71
CA ARG A 196 6.16 20.30 8.11
C ARG A 196 6.47 21.63 7.42
N GLU A 197 7.74 22.01 7.36
CA GLU A 197 8.16 23.27 6.74
C GLU A 197 7.89 23.25 5.24
N VAL A 198 8.28 22.16 4.57
CA VAL A 198 8.01 21.96 3.15
C VAL A 198 6.50 21.98 2.90
N GLY A 199 5.71 21.29 3.73
CA GLY A 199 4.25 21.29 3.62
C GLY A 199 3.62 22.66 3.78
N LYS A 200 4.13 23.52 4.68
CA LYS A 200 3.66 24.92 4.81
C LYS A 200 3.93 25.72 3.55
N VAL A 201 5.16 25.62 3.02
CA VAL A 201 5.57 26.34 1.81
C VAL A 201 4.76 25.89 0.62
N ILE A 202 4.53 24.59 0.44
CA ILE A 202 3.70 24.09 -0.66
C ILE A 202 2.27 24.63 -0.52
N ARG A 203 1.66 24.48 0.68
CA ARG A 203 0.27 24.91 0.92
C ARG A 203 0.05 26.40 0.71
N SER A 204 1.02 27.25 1.03
CA SER A 204 0.88 28.69 0.79
C SER A 204 0.83 29.07 -0.70
N HIS A 205 1.24 28.16 -1.58
CA HIS A 205 1.26 28.36 -3.04
C HIS A 205 0.20 27.53 -3.77
N LEU A 206 -0.64 26.77 -3.06
CA LEU A 206 -1.72 26.02 -3.70
C LEU A 206 -2.84 26.97 -4.10
N GLN A 207 -3.18 26.94 -5.39
CA GLN A 207 -4.39 27.57 -5.91
C GLN A 207 -5.56 26.61 -5.71
N LYS A 208 -6.75 27.17 -5.41
CA LYS A 208 -7.96 26.35 -5.34
C LYS A 208 -8.31 25.87 -6.76
N PRO A 209 -8.32 24.55 -7.02
CA PRO A 209 -8.70 24.03 -8.33
C PRO A 209 -10.18 24.35 -8.59
N SER A 210 -10.54 24.53 -9.87
CA SER A 210 -11.93 24.73 -10.31
C SER A 210 -12.63 23.38 -10.54
N VAL A 211 -12.62 22.52 -9.53
CA VAL A 211 -13.21 21.17 -9.56
C VAL A 211 -14.26 21.04 -8.48
N THR A 212 -15.20 20.11 -8.66
CA THR A 212 -16.20 19.80 -7.64
C THR A 212 -15.58 19.00 -6.50
N ALA A 213 -16.16 19.11 -5.30
CA ALA A 213 -15.76 18.27 -4.16
C ALA A 213 -15.86 16.77 -4.48
N LEU A 214 -16.84 16.38 -5.31
CA LEU A 214 -17.01 15.01 -5.79
C LEU A 214 -15.75 14.46 -6.47
N LEU A 215 -14.97 15.28 -7.20
CA LEU A 215 -13.74 14.81 -7.83
C LEU A 215 -12.70 14.39 -6.77
N THR A 216 -12.54 15.21 -5.73
CA THR A 216 -11.65 14.92 -4.59
C THR A 216 -12.09 13.66 -3.87
N GLU A 217 -13.39 13.54 -3.59
CA GLU A 217 -13.99 12.39 -2.90
C GLU A 217 -13.82 11.10 -3.68
N PHE A 218 -14.11 11.13 -4.98
CA PHE A 218 -13.95 9.99 -5.87
C PHE A 218 -12.48 9.59 -6.00
N SER A 219 -11.57 10.57 -6.04
CA SER A 219 -10.12 10.30 -5.99
C SER A 219 -9.70 9.57 -4.73
N HIS A 220 -10.18 9.99 -3.56
CA HIS A 220 -9.89 9.32 -2.28
C HIS A 220 -10.45 7.91 -2.24
N PHE A 221 -11.65 7.71 -2.80
CA PHE A 221 -12.24 6.38 -2.93
C PHE A 221 -11.38 5.46 -3.80
N ILE A 222 -10.95 5.92 -4.99
CA ILE A 222 -10.04 5.17 -5.86
C ILE A 222 -8.71 4.86 -5.15
N ALA A 223 -8.14 5.80 -4.39
CA ALA A 223 -6.92 5.54 -3.62
C ALA A 223 -7.12 4.38 -2.63
N SER A 224 -8.24 4.40 -1.90
CA SER A 224 -8.59 3.35 -0.94
C SER A 224 -8.92 2.00 -1.58
N ASP A 225 -9.15 1.98 -2.88
CA ASP A 225 -9.33 0.76 -3.69
C ASP A 225 -8.03 0.29 -4.34
N SER A 226 -7.03 1.17 -4.50
CA SER A 226 -5.79 0.86 -5.21
C SER A 226 -4.65 0.44 -4.28
N PHE A 227 -4.53 1.05 -3.10
CA PHE A 227 -3.46 0.74 -2.16
C PHE A 227 -3.82 1.07 -0.70
N SER A 228 -3.31 0.27 0.22
CA SER A 228 -3.38 0.54 1.65
C SER A 228 -2.04 0.24 2.31
N ILE A 229 -1.39 1.25 2.87
CA ILE A 229 -0.03 1.14 3.40
C ILE A 229 -0.10 1.01 4.92
N PRO A 230 0.20 -0.16 5.49
CA PRO A 230 0.10 -0.35 6.94
C PRO A 230 1.29 0.28 7.67
N GLU A 231 1.06 0.80 8.87
CA GLU A 231 2.14 1.17 9.80
C GLU A 231 2.91 -0.09 10.25
N SER A 232 4.18 0.08 10.63
CA SER A 232 4.97 -1.06 11.10
C SER A 232 4.45 -1.62 12.43
N PRO A 233 4.23 -2.93 12.52
CA PRO A 233 3.73 -3.58 13.73
C PRO A 233 4.71 -3.46 14.90
N ARG A 234 6.02 -3.31 14.64
CA ARG A 234 7.04 -3.15 15.71
C ARG A 234 6.86 -1.89 16.55
N VAL A 235 6.11 -0.90 16.06
CA VAL A 235 5.83 0.36 16.74
C VAL A 235 4.35 0.57 17.01
N GLU A 236 3.53 -0.49 17.00
CA GLU A 236 2.08 -0.37 17.24
C GLU A 236 1.78 0.35 18.57
N ASN A 237 2.46 -0.04 19.65
CA ASN A 237 2.30 0.53 20.99
C ASN A 237 3.42 1.51 21.39
N ILE A 238 4.17 2.02 20.41
CA ILE A 238 5.31 2.93 20.64
C ILE A 238 4.92 4.35 20.24
N ASN A 239 5.22 5.32 21.10
CA ASN A 239 5.19 6.73 20.76
C ASN A 239 6.54 7.13 20.14
N CYS A 240 6.55 7.41 18.82
CA CYS A 240 7.75 7.77 18.09
C CYS A 240 8.29 9.15 18.44
N CYS A 241 7.49 10.04 19.01
CA CYS A 241 7.98 11.33 19.51
C CYS A 241 8.86 11.15 20.77
N GLU A 242 8.59 10.12 21.57
CA GLU A 242 9.37 9.78 22.77
C GLU A 242 10.52 8.81 22.46
N ASN A 243 10.38 8.02 21.38
CA ASN A 243 11.34 7.00 20.96
C ASN A 243 11.82 7.26 19.51
N PRO A 244 12.45 8.42 19.24
CA PRO A 244 12.82 8.81 17.87
C PRO A 244 13.89 7.90 17.26
N ASP A 245 14.72 7.26 18.08
CA ASP A 245 15.82 6.41 17.63
C ASP A 245 15.35 5.02 17.16
N HIS A 246 14.10 4.66 17.41
CA HIS A 246 13.56 3.38 16.93
C HIS A 246 13.53 3.39 15.40
N ILE A 247 14.04 2.32 14.76
CA ILE A 247 14.22 2.29 13.30
C ILE A 247 12.92 2.46 12.51
N ASP A 248 11.79 2.03 13.07
CA ASP A 248 10.45 2.19 12.48
C ASP A 248 9.75 3.50 12.87
N CYS A 249 10.42 4.38 13.59
CA CYS A 249 9.92 5.70 13.91
C CYS A 249 10.45 6.74 12.93
N ALA A 250 9.62 7.73 12.64
CA ALA A 250 9.96 8.83 11.75
C ALA A 250 9.24 10.12 12.20
N PRO A 251 9.38 10.52 13.49
CA PRO A 251 8.63 11.62 14.07
C PRO A 251 8.89 12.94 13.35
N ILE A 252 7.86 13.77 13.23
CA ILE A 252 7.98 15.11 12.64
C ILE A 252 7.88 16.13 13.77
N PHE A 253 9.04 16.58 14.25
CA PHE A 253 9.12 17.62 15.26
C PHE A 253 8.71 18.98 14.69
N LEU A 254 8.03 19.76 15.51
CA LEU A 254 7.58 21.10 15.19
C LEU A 254 8.57 22.13 15.74
N GLU A 255 8.88 23.14 14.94
CA GLU A 255 9.65 24.31 15.38
C GLU A 255 8.80 25.20 16.30
N LYS A 256 9.45 25.97 17.18
CA LYS A 256 8.75 26.81 18.17
C LYS A 256 7.87 27.88 17.52
N GLU A 257 8.24 28.32 16.32
CA GLU A 257 7.53 29.30 15.51
C GLU A 257 6.32 28.69 14.78
N ASP A 258 6.13 27.37 14.84
CA ASP A 258 4.94 26.74 14.28
C ASP A 258 3.69 27.16 15.06
N PRO A 259 2.62 27.65 14.40
CA PRO A 259 1.37 28.00 15.08
C PRO A 259 0.77 26.86 15.91
N MET A 260 1.06 25.60 15.54
CA MET A 260 0.59 24.41 16.26
C MET A 260 1.47 24.00 17.43
N TYR A 261 2.67 24.58 17.60
CA TYR A 261 3.67 24.15 18.58
C TYR A 261 3.14 24.18 20.04
N SER A 262 2.25 25.14 20.33
CA SER A 262 1.61 25.27 21.65
C SER A 262 0.69 24.10 21.99
N THR A 263 0.16 23.42 20.97
CA THR A 263 -0.80 22.31 21.13
C THR A 263 -0.11 20.96 20.96
N ILE A 264 0.74 20.84 19.93
CA ILE A 264 1.45 19.62 19.57
C ILE A 264 2.90 20.00 19.31
N LYS A 265 3.87 19.27 19.88
CA LYS A 265 5.31 19.52 19.65
C LYS A 265 5.91 18.59 18.59
N CYS A 266 5.23 17.48 18.31
CA CYS A 266 5.69 16.46 17.39
C CYS A 266 4.49 15.68 16.87
N PHE A 267 4.48 15.39 15.56
CA PHE A 267 3.59 14.39 15.01
C PHE A 267 4.19 13.00 15.20
N ASN A 268 3.47 12.14 15.93
CA ASN A 268 3.82 10.73 16.08
C ASN A 268 3.62 10.04 14.73
N PHE A 269 4.72 9.89 13.98
CA PHE A 269 4.73 9.31 12.65
C PHE A 269 5.55 8.02 12.65
N LYS A 270 4.87 6.93 12.30
CA LYS A 270 5.40 5.58 12.24
C LYS A 270 5.69 5.23 10.79
N ARG A 271 6.79 4.53 10.53
CA ARG A 271 7.15 4.07 9.19
C ARG A 271 6.23 2.91 8.78
N SER A 272 6.08 2.73 7.48
CA SER A 272 5.31 1.64 6.88
C SER A 272 5.89 0.26 7.22
N ALA A 273 5.04 -0.77 7.28
CA ALA A 273 5.49 -2.14 7.49
C ALA A 273 6.46 -2.59 6.37
N PRO A 274 7.54 -3.31 6.72
CA PRO A 274 8.49 -3.82 5.73
C PRO A 274 7.91 -5.01 4.96
N ALA A 275 8.28 -5.15 3.68
CA ALA A 275 7.77 -6.18 2.77
C ALA A 275 8.81 -6.74 1.79
N GLN A 276 10.10 -6.54 2.04
CA GLN A 276 11.16 -7.02 1.15
C GLN A 276 11.17 -8.55 1.06
N ALA A 277 11.27 -9.05 -0.18
CA ALA A 277 11.31 -10.50 -0.46
C ALA A 277 12.73 -11.08 -0.44
N ILE A 278 13.75 -10.22 -0.41
CA ILE A 278 15.15 -10.56 -0.55
C ILE A 278 15.98 -9.74 0.45
N LEU A 279 17.20 -10.20 0.73
CA LEU A 279 18.20 -9.38 1.43
C LEU A 279 18.46 -8.09 0.63
N GLY A 280 18.43 -6.93 1.29
CA GLY A 280 18.53 -5.66 0.60
C GLY A 280 17.73 -4.54 1.26
N ASN A 281 17.40 -3.53 0.46
CA ASN A 281 16.67 -2.36 0.91
C ASN A 281 15.25 -2.69 1.38
N ARG A 282 14.75 -1.85 2.30
CA ARG A 282 13.39 -1.96 2.82
C ARG A 282 12.37 -1.61 1.74
N GLU A 283 11.38 -2.48 1.59
CA GLU A 283 10.19 -2.24 0.75
C GLU A 283 8.91 -2.19 1.58
N SER A 284 7.81 -1.78 0.96
CA SER A 284 6.47 -1.78 1.57
C SER A 284 5.49 -2.55 0.70
N LEU A 285 4.38 -2.96 1.32
CA LEU A 285 3.29 -3.72 0.69
C LEU A 285 1.97 -2.96 0.76
N SER A 286 1.00 -3.47 0.01
CA SER A 286 -0.41 -3.12 0.15
C SER A 286 -1.16 -4.12 1.03
N MET A 287 -2.02 -3.64 1.93
CA MET A 287 -2.98 -4.43 2.71
C MET A 287 -4.25 -4.78 1.95
N ILE A 288 -4.37 -4.35 0.69
CA ILE A 288 -5.50 -4.61 -0.19
C ILE A 288 -5.00 -5.02 -1.57
N SER A 289 -5.89 -5.60 -2.38
CA SER A 289 -5.60 -5.86 -3.79
C SER A 289 -5.28 -4.53 -4.52
N THR A 290 -4.48 -4.59 -5.58
CA THR A 290 -4.16 -3.42 -6.40
C THR A 290 -5.10 -3.23 -7.58
N TYR A 291 -6.08 -4.11 -7.72
CA TYR A 291 -7.09 -4.05 -8.76
C TYR A 291 -8.19 -3.07 -8.36
N LEU A 292 -8.75 -2.36 -9.34
CA LEU A 292 -9.89 -1.46 -9.12
C LEU A 292 -11.18 -2.28 -9.09
N ASP A 293 -11.43 -2.94 -7.97
CA ASP A 293 -12.51 -3.92 -7.79
C ASP A 293 -13.52 -3.52 -6.71
N ALA A 294 -13.50 -2.24 -6.31
CA ALA A 294 -14.35 -1.67 -5.27
C ALA A 294 -14.20 -2.39 -3.91
N THR A 295 -12.97 -2.74 -3.56
CA THR A 295 -12.52 -3.22 -2.26
C THR A 295 -13.13 -2.43 -1.07
N PRO A 296 -13.31 -1.09 -1.10
CA PRO A 296 -13.93 -0.37 0.02
C PRO A 296 -15.37 -0.83 0.37
N ILE A 297 -16.12 -1.41 -0.57
CA ILE A 297 -17.48 -1.94 -0.33
C ILE A 297 -17.51 -3.46 -0.22
N TYR A 298 -16.58 -4.19 -0.85
CA TYR A 298 -16.56 -5.65 -0.84
C TYR A 298 -15.59 -6.25 0.20
N GLY A 299 -14.74 -5.44 0.80
CA GLY A 299 -13.68 -5.88 1.72
C GLY A 299 -12.45 -6.39 0.98
N ALA A 300 -11.35 -6.56 1.72
CA ALA A 300 -10.08 -7.03 1.17
C ALA A 300 -9.82 -8.54 1.38
N THR A 301 -10.65 -9.20 2.20
CA THR A 301 -10.55 -10.65 2.47
C THR A 301 -11.91 -11.30 2.45
N ASN A 302 -11.95 -12.62 2.26
CA ASN A 302 -13.20 -13.38 2.25
C ASN A 302 -13.95 -13.29 3.59
N GLU A 303 -13.25 -13.22 4.73
CA GLU A 303 -13.89 -13.06 6.04
C GLU A 303 -14.59 -11.71 6.18
N ILE A 304 -14.00 -10.65 5.63
CA ILE A 304 -14.60 -9.30 5.63
C ILE A 304 -15.77 -9.28 4.65
N ALA A 305 -15.56 -9.78 3.43
CA ALA A 305 -16.61 -9.86 2.41
C ALA A 305 -17.84 -10.62 2.92
N PHE A 306 -17.64 -11.73 3.63
CA PHE A 306 -18.73 -12.48 4.25
C PHE A 306 -19.49 -11.68 5.31
N LYS A 307 -18.79 -10.91 6.15
CA LYS A 307 -19.43 -10.04 7.18
C LYS A 307 -20.19 -8.86 6.58
N LEU A 308 -19.77 -8.38 5.40
CA LEU A 308 -20.41 -7.28 4.70
C LEU A 308 -21.65 -7.73 3.90
N LYS A 309 -21.87 -9.03 3.73
CA LYS A 309 -23.11 -9.55 3.14
C LYS A 309 -24.24 -9.53 4.15
N GLU A 310 -25.45 -9.28 3.65
CA GLU A 310 -26.67 -9.46 4.43
C GLU A 310 -27.03 -10.95 4.55
N GLY A 311 -26.67 -11.75 3.54
CA GLY A 311 -26.86 -13.20 3.50
C GLY A 311 -28.20 -13.65 2.92
N TYR A 312 -28.92 -12.74 2.27
CA TYR A 312 -30.14 -13.06 1.52
C TYR A 312 -30.31 -12.10 0.31
N PHE A 313 -30.87 -12.62 -0.79
CA PHE A 313 -31.06 -11.94 -2.08
C PHE A 313 -29.79 -11.32 -2.71
N GLY A 314 -28.61 -11.76 -2.28
CA GLY A 314 -27.33 -11.26 -2.75
C GLY A 314 -26.95 -9.88 -2.22
N TYR A 315 -27.63 -9.37 -1.19
CA TYR A 315 -27.42 -8.01 -0.71
C TYR A 315 -26.16 -7.82 0.14
N LEU A 316 -25.65 -6.59 0.09
CA LEU A 316 -24.73 -6.05 1.07
C LEU A 316 -25.50 -5.52 2.28
N ASN A 317 -24.95 -5.79 3.45
CA ASN A 317 -25.44 -5.30 4.73
C ASN A 317 -25.33 -3.76 4.77
N CYS A 318 -26.48 -3.13 5.00
CA CYS A 318 -26.58 -1.70 5.21
C CYS A 318 -27.23 -1.45 6.57
N VAL A 319 -26.46 -0.99 7.55
CA VAL A 319 -26.96 -0.77 8.91
C VAL A 319 -27.72 0.56 9.00
N ASN A 320 -29.03 0.46 9.30
CA ASN A 320 -29.99 1.48 9.77
C ASN A 320 -30.75 2.35 8.75
N ILE A 321 -31.99 2.72 9.13
CA ILE A 321 -33.07 3.60 8.60
C ILE A 321 -32.98 4.15 7.16
N ILE A 322 -31.80 4.54 6.67
CA ILE A 322 -31.59 5.20 5.39
C ILE A 322 -31.77 4.23 4.23
N CYS A 323 -31.22 3.01 4.31
CA CYS A 323 -31.48 1.99 3.30
C CYS A 323 -32.97 1.60 3.27
N PHE A 324 -33.64 1.51 4.43
CA PHE A 324 -35.10 1.31 4.48
C PHE A 324 -35.87 2.49 3.87
N LYS A 325 -35.46 3.74 4.12
CA LYS A 325 -36.10 4.96 3.60
C LYS A 325 -35.95 5.10 2.08
N TYR A 326 -34.82 4.69 1.52
CA TYR A 326 -34.58 4.72 0.07
C TYR A 326 -35.15 3.49 -0.66
N ARG A 327 -35.24 2.32 0.02
CA ARG A 327 -35.80 1.08 -0.53
C ARG A 327 -37.33 1.00 -0.43
N TYR A 328 -37.90 1.57 0.63
CA TYR A 328 -39.34 1.67 0.87
C TYR A 328 -39.65 3.09 1.40
N PRO A 329 -39.99 4.05 0.51
CA PRO A 329 -40.35 5.41 0.92
C PRO A 329 -41.74 5.38 1.61
N THR A 330 -41.79 4.86 2.83
CA THR A 330 -42.94 5.03 3.72
C THR A 330 -42.67 6.20 4.65
N SER A 331 -43.74 6.92 5.01
CA SER A 331 -43.73 8.01 5.97
C SER A 331 -43.45 7.48 7.37
N ILE A 332 -42.20 7.14 7.67
CA ILE A 332 -41.77 6.82 9.03
C ILE A 332 -41.45 8.16 9.70
N ASP A 333 -42.33 8.55 10.63
CA ASP A 333 -42.12 9.68 11.53
C ASP A 333 -40.78 9.51 12.26
N ASP A 334 -39.97 10.59 12.23
CA ASP A 334 -38.70 10.71 12.93
C ASP A 334 -38.91 10.60 14.45
N THR A 335 -38.96 9.37 14.97
CA THR A 335 -38.77 9.14 16.40
C THR A 335 -37.27 8.99 16.64
N GLU A 336 -36.66 10.09 17.07
CA GLU A 336 -35.26 10.14 17.50
C GLU A 336 -35.02 9.08 18.60
N ASP A 337 -34.41 7.95 18.24
CA ASP A 337 -33.88 7.02 19.22
C ASP A 337 -32.65 7.63 19.89
N SER A 338 -32.92 8.31 21.00
CA SER A 338 -32.01 9.13 21.79
C SER A 338 -30.95 8.33 22.57
N ASN A 339 -30.82 7.02 22.31
CA ASN A 339 -29.91 6.13 23.05
C ASN A 339 -28.74 5.56 22.26
N ALA A 340 -28.51 5.97 21.02
CA ALA A 340 -27.21 5.78 20.37
C ALA A 340 -26.18 6.70 21.07
N LYS A 341 -25.48 6.16 22.08
CA LYS A 341 -24.39 6.84 22.79
C LYS A 341 -23.43 7.47 21.77
N LYS A 342 -23.60 8.77 21.52
CA LYS A 342 -22.66 9.62 20.79
C LYS A 342 -21.36 9.65 21.58
N LYS A 343 -20.51 8.63 21.43
CA LYS A 343 -19.08 8.80 21.66
C LYS A 343 -18.64 9.82 20.61
N LYS A 344 -18.60 11.09 21.02
CA LYS A 344 -17.96 12.18 20.28
C LYS A 344 -16.47 11.88 20.20
N ASN A 345 -16.09 10.91 19.38
CA ASN A 345 -14.78 10.99 18.77
C ASN A 345 -14.98 12.02 17.65
N LYS A 346 -14.85 13.31 18.00
CA LYS A 346 -14.48 14.32 17.01
C LYS A 346 -13.31 13.76 16.21
N CYS A 347 -13.02 14.30 15.03
CA CYS A 347 -11.62 14.36 14.63
C CYS A 347 -10.90 15.24 15.68
N GLU A 348 -10.72 14.70 16.89
CA GLU A 348 -9.73 15.18 17.83
C GLU A 348 -8.45 15.08 17.05
N PHE A 349 -7.80 16.21 16.78
CA PHE A 349 -6.46 16.25 16.21
C PHE A 349 -5.63 15.22 16.97
N PRO A 350 -5.43 14.00 16.44
CA PRO A 350 -4.69 13.05 17.21
C PRO A 350 -3.26 13.53 17.11
N ASN A 351 -2.49 13.33 18.17
CA ASN A 351 -1.04 13.49 18.11
C ASN A 351 -0.38 12.53 17.09
N SER A 352 -1.15 11.83 16.26
CA SER A 352 -0.74 10.89 15.21
C SER A 352 -1.43 11.20 13.88
N PHE A 353 -0.73 10.91 12.77
CA PHE A 353 -1.24 11.06 11.40
C PHE A 353 -2.45 10.14 11.08
N LYS A 354 -2.72 9.16 11.96
CA LYS A 354 -3.76 8.13 11.81
C LYS A 354 -5.19 8.69 11.76
N GLY A 355 -5.46 9.91 12.23
CA GLY A 355 -6.83 10.43 12.31
C GLY A 355 -7.41 11.08 11.05
N CYS A 356 -6.59 11.48 10.06
CA CYS A 356 -7.05 12.29 8.94
C CYS A 356 -7.17 11.54 7.59
N PHE A 357 -6.57 10.35 7.47
CA PHE A 357 -6.50 9.61 6.19
C PHE A 357 -6.90 8.14 6.31
N ASN A 358 -7.50 7.73 7.43
CA ASN A 358 -7.83 6.33 7.64
C ASN A 358 -9.18 6.00 7.00
N LEU A 359 -9.12 5.44 5.80
CA LEU A 359 -10.12 4.52 5.26
C LEU A 359 -9.61 3.12 5.57
N ASP A 360 -9.66 2.72 6.84
CA ASP A 360 -9.22 1.37 7.22
C ASP A 360 -10.18 0.36 6.56
N PRO A 361 -9.72 -0.44 5.58
CA PRO A 361 -10.57 -1.40 4.88
C PRO A 361 -11.05 -2.54 5.81
N ASN A 362 -10.36 -2.74 6.94
CA ASN A 362 -10.60 -3.82 7.90
C ASN A 362 -11.49 -3.37 9.07
N GLU A 363 -11.64 -2.06 9.33
CA GLU A 363 -12.61 -1.56 10.30
C GLU A 363 -14.02 -1.52 9.68
N SER A 364 -14.67 -2.67 9.77
CA SER A 364 -16.08 -2.95 9.43
C SER A 364 -17.12 -2.13 10.23
N TYR A 365 -16.70 -1.12 10.99
CA TYR A 365 -17.54 -0.42 11.97
C TYR A 365 -17.86 1.06 11.63
N TYR A 366 -17.34 1.63 10.54
CA TYR A 366 -17.59 3.06 10.23
C TYR A 366 -18.81 3.39 9.37
N ILE A 367 -19.74 2.44 9.18
CA ILE A 367 -21.08 2.72 8.59
C ILE A 367 -21.83 3.84 9.37
N LEU A 368 -21.38 4.18 10.58
CA LEU A 368 -21.99 5.20 11.45
C LEU A 368 -21.32 6.59 11.43
N ARG A 369 -20.37 6.89 10.53
CA ARG A 369 -19.71 8.21 10.45
C ARG A 369 -20.05 8.99 9.18
N MET A 370 -21.24 9.59 9.12
CA MET A 370 -21.64 10.55 8.07
C MET A 370 -20.97 11.93 8.18
N ASN A 371 -19.69 11.99 8.54
CA ASN A 371 -18.95 13.25 8.62
C ASN A 371 -17.71 13.27 7.71
N ASN A 372 -17.48 12.21 6.93
CA ASN A 372 -16.46 12.18 5.88
C ASN A 372 -17.16 11.90 4.54
N ASP A 373 -16.90 12.73 3.54
CA ASP A 373 -17.62 12.69 2.28
C ASP A 373 -17.41 11.37 1.48
N THR A 374 -16.29 10.68 1.70
CA THR A 374 -16.02 9.33 1.14
C THR A 374 -17.03 8.25 1.57
N GLU A 375 -17.65 8.39 2.76
CA GLU A 375 -18.67 7.44 3.23
C GLU A 375 -19.99 7.57 2.43
N ASN A 376 -20.27 8.74 1.86
CA ASN A 376 -21.47 8.94 1.03
C ASN A 376 -21.35 8.20 -0.31
N LEU A 377 -20.18 8.27 -0.95
CA LEU A 377 -19.91 7.53 -2.19
C LEU A 377 -19.94 6.02 -1.94
N ARG A 378 -19.38 5.58 -0.81
CA ARG A 378 -19.46 4.17 -0.37
C ARG A 378 -20.91 3.71 -0.24
N LEU A 379 -21.75 4.50 0.43
CA LEU A 379 -23.18 4.21 0.58
C LEU A 379 -23.90 4.17 -0.78
N LEU A 380 -23.62 5.12 -1.68
CA LEU A 380 -24.20 5.15 -3.01
C LEU A 380 -23.92 3.85 -3.78
N LEU A 381 -22.68 3.37 -3.73
CA LEU A 381 -22.28 2.13 -4.39
C LEU A 381 -22.90 0.88 -3.72
N ILE A 382 -23.07 0.88 -2.40
CA ILE A 382 -23.80 -0.19 -1.70
C ILE A 382 -25.28 -0.21 -2.14
N LEU A 383 -25.91 0.96 -2.27
CA LEU A 383 -27.29 1.07 -2.75
C LEU A 383 -27.42 0.59 -4.20
N GLU A 384 -26.49 0.97 -5.07
CA GLU A 384 -26.45 0.49 -6.47
C GLU A 384 -26.27 -1.03 -6.52
N HIS A 385 -25.38 -1.60 -5.71
CA HIS A 385 -25.23 -3.06 -5.63
C HIS A 385 -26.55 -3.75 -5.29
N ASN A 386 -27.23 -3.27 -4.25
CA ASN A 386 -28.48 -3.87 -3.79
C ASN A 386 -29.61 -3.70 -4.82
N TYR A 387 -29.64 -2.58 -5.54
CA TYR A 387 -30.55 -2.35 -6.66
C TYR A 387 -30.30 -3.31 -7.82
N LEU A 388 -29.04 -3.52 -8.20
CA LEU A 388 -28.65 -4.48 -9.23
C LEU A 388 -29.03 -5.91 -8.84
N ALA A 389 -28.78 -6.30 -7.58
CA ALA A 389 -29.15 -7.63 -7.08
C ALA A 389 -30.68 -7.85 -7.10
N GLU A 390 -31.46 -6.81 -6.78
CA GLU A 390 -32.93 -6.86 -6.86
C GLU A 390 -33.43 -7.07 -8.30
N ILE A 391 -32.93 -6.29 -9.26
CA ILE A 391 -33.25 -6.47 -10.68
C ILE A 391 -32.85 -7.87 -11.17
N LEU A 392 -31.66 -8.34 -10.78
CA LEU A 392 -31.18 -9.67 -11.18
C LEU A 392 -32.04 -10.79 -10.62
N ALA A 393 -32.53 -10.66 -9.39
CA ALA A 393 -33.44 -11.62 -8.77
C ALA A 393 -34.82 -11.63 -9.45
N GLU A 394 -35.32 -10.48 -9.90
CA GLU A 394 -36.57 -10.38 -10.67
C GLU A 394 -36.45 -11.04 -12.05
N ILE A 395 -35.35 -10.78 -12.77
CA ILE A 395 -35.11 -11.33 -14.11
C ILE A 395 -34.74 -12.82 -14.05
N ASN A 396 -33.98 -13.24 -13.03
CA ASN A 396 -33.49 -14.61 -12.86
C ASN A 396 -33.91 -15.20 -11.51
N PRO A 397 -35.19 -15.60 -11.33
CA PRO A 397 -35.69 -16.13 -10.05
C PRO A 397 -35.04 -17.43 -9.56
N HIS A 398 -34.23 -18.07 -10.41
CA HIS A 398 -33.54 -19.32 -10.12
C HIS A 398 -32.10 -19.11 -9.62
N PHE A 399 -31.59 -17.87 -9.62
CA PHE A 399 -30.28 -17.57 -9.08
C PHE A 399 -30.30 -17.68 -7.56
N ASP A 400 -29.23 -18.28 -7.01
CA ASP A 400 -29.02 -18.31 -5.57
C ASP A 400 -28.39 -17.00 -5.07
N ASP A 401 -28.35 -16.84 -3.74
CA ASP A 401 -27.80 -15.65 -3.07
C ASP A 401 -26.37 -15.34 -3.51
N ALA A 402 -25.53 -16.37 -3.64
CA ALA A 402 -24.12 -16.21 -3.98
C ALA A 402 -23.94 -15.73 -5.42
N LEU A 403 -24.73 -16.27 -6.36
CA LEU A 403 -24.70 -15.86 -7.76
C LEU A 403 -25.23 -14.44 -7.94
N LEU A 404 -26.34 -14.09 -7.27
CA LEU A 404 -26.89 -12.72 -7.27
C LEU A 404 -25.85 -11.70 -6.79
N TYR A 405 -25.22 -11.96 -5.64
CA TYR A 405 -24.16 -11.10 -5.10
C TYR A 405 -23.01 -10.92 -6.07
N ASN A 406 -22.50 -12.01 -6.65
CA ASN A 406 -21.32 -11.96 -7.51
C ASN A 406 -21.63 -11.31 -8.87
N GLU A 407 -22.82 -11.50 -9.42
CA GLU A 407 -23.27 -10.82 -10.63
C GLU A 407 -23.48 -9.32 -10.42
N ALA A 408 -24.15 -8.94 -9.32
CA ALA A 408 -24.28 -7.53 -8.94
C ALA A 408 -22.90 -6.88 -8.72
N ARG A 409 -21.98 -7.57 -8.03
CA ARG A 409 -20.59 -7.15 -7.85
C ARG A 409 -19.89 -6.93 -9.19
N ARG A 410 -20.00 -7.89 -10.12
CA ARG A 410 -19.36 -7.81 -11.44
C ARG A 410 -19.87 -6.61 -12.25
N ILE A 411 -21.18 -6.38 -12.26
CA ILE A 411 -21.79 -5.24 -12.97
C ILE A 411 -21.35 -3.91 -12.35
N LEU A 412 -21.39 -3.79 -11.03
CA LEU A 412 -20.98 -2.57 -10.34
C LEU A 412 -19.51 -2.25 -10.58
N ILE A 413 -18.61 -3.24 -10.52
CA ILE A 413 -17.19 -3.03 -10.82
C ILE A 413 -17.01 -2.53 -12.26
N ALA A 414 -17.81 -3.04 -13.21
CA ALA A 414 -17.77 -2.55 -14.59
C ALA A 414 -18.26 -1.10 -14.71
N GLN A 415 -19.36 -0.73 -14.05
CA GLN A 415 -19.84 0.67 -13.99
C GLN A 415 -18.77 1.58 -13.37
N TYR A 416 -18.20 1.17 -12.24
CA TYR A 416 -17.16 1.91 -11.53
C TYR A 416 -15.91 2.14 -12.39
N ASN A 417 -15.39 1.10 -13.07
CA ASN A 417 -14.26 1.24 -13.98
C ASN A 417 -14.62 2.10 -15.21
N ALA A 418 -15.84 2.02 -15.72
CA ALA A 418 -16.28 2.89 -16.82
C ALA A 418 -16.25 4.37 -16.42
N ILE A 419 -16.67 4.71 -15.19
CA ILE A 419 -16.58 6.07 -14.65
C ILE A 419 -15.12 6.49 -14.46
N ILE A 420 -14.27 5.62 -13.88
CA ILE A 420 -12.85 5.92 -13.67
C ILE A 420 -12.16 6.27 -14.99
N TYR A 421 -12.25 5.39 -15.98
CA TYR A 421 -11.50 5.55 -17.23
C TYR A 421 -12.18 6.50 -18.22
N GLY A 422 -13.51 6.61 -18.18
CA GLY A 422 -14.29 7.47 -19.07
C GLY A 422 -14.38 8.92 -18.60
N GLU A 423 -14.40 9.16 -17.28
CA GLU A 423 -14.66 10.49 -16.72
C GLU A 423 -13.50 10.97 -15.84
N PHE A 424 -13.04 10.16 -14.88
CA PHE A 424 -12.04 10.60 -13.89
C PHE A 424 -10.63 10.74 -14.47
N VAL A 425 -10.10 9.71 -15.14
CA VAL A 425 -8.75 9.70 -15.70
C VAL A 425 -8.54 10.84 -16.71
N PRO A 426 -9.45 11.10 -17.66
CA PRO A 426 -9.30 12.22 -18.60
C PRO A 426 -9.29 13.59 -17.92
N LEU A 427 -10.02 13.76 -16.82
CA LEU A 427 -9.96 14.99 -16.00
C LEU A 427 -8.61 15.14 -15.27
N LEU A 428 -7.99 14.02 -14.88
CA LEU A 428 -6.72 14.01 -14.16
C LEU A 428 -5.50 14.21 -15.06
N VAL A 429 -5.41 13.45 -16.16
CA VAL A 429 -4.23 13.45 -17.05
C VAL A 429 -4.43 14.26 -18.33
N GLY A 430 -5.65 14.71 -18.61
CA GLY A 430 -6.02 15.36 -19.86
C GLY A 430 -6.46 14.38 -20.94
N GLU A 431 -7.46 14.77 -21.72
CA GLU A 431 -8.10 13.93 -22.73
C GLU A 431 -7.14 13.46 -23.83
N GLU A 432 -6.20 14.31 -24.27
CA GLU A 432 -5.20 13.95 -25.29
C GLU A 432 -4.28 12.83 -24.81
N LEU A 433 -3.81 12.88 -23.56
CA LEU A 433 -2.95 11.85 -22.99
C LEU A 433 -3.74 10.56 -22.75
N ALA A 434 -4.98 10.66 -22.25
CA ALA A 434 -5.85 9.50 -22.08
C ALA A 434 -6.11 8.77 -23.41
N LYS A 435 -6.40 9.52 -24.49
CA LYS A 435 -6.54 8.97 -25.85
C LYS A 435 -5.25 8.37 -26.37
N LYS A 436 -4.13 9.09 -26.27
CA LYS A 436 -2.81 8.65 -26.75
C LYS A 436 -2.38 7.31 -26.12
N HIS A 437 -2.72 7.11 -24.85
CA HIS A 437 -2.41 5.89 -24.11
C HIS A 437 -3.53 4.83 -24.14
N ASN A 438 -4.56 5.02 -24.96
CA ASN A 438 -5.72 4.11 -25.09
C ASN A 438 -6.37 3.79 -23.74
N LEU A 439 -6.55 4.79 -22.89
CA LEU A 439 -7.13 4.64 -21.54
C LEU A 439 -8.66 4.78 -21.53
N LEU A 440 -9.28 5.25 -22.62
CA LEU A 440 -10.74 5.48 -22.66
C LEU A 440 -11.51 4.17 -22.91
N PRO A 441 -12.69 3.98 -22.28
CA PRO A 441 -13.57 2.85 -22.56
C PRO A 441 -13.91 2.75 -24.06
N GLY A 442 -13.93 1.51 -24.59
CA GLY A 442 -14.31 1.25 -25.99
C GLY A 442 -13.27 1.65 -27.06
N SER A 443 -12.09 2.15 -26.68
CA SER A 443 -10.98 2.35 -27.62
C SER A 443 -10.36 1.00 -28.01
N GLU A 444 -10.14 0.73 -29.31
CA GLU A 444 -9.41 -0.46 -29.74
C GLU A 444 -7.96 -0.39 -29.22
N GLY A 445 -7.57 -1.30 -28.31
CA GLY A 445 -6.25 -1.27 -27.66
C GLY A 445 -6.12 -2.24 -26.47
N PRO A 446 -5.02 -2.15 -25.68
CA PRO A 446 -4.82 -2.95 -24.46
C PRO A 446 -5.97 -2.87 -23.45
N ALA A 447 -6.71 -1.77 -23.43
CA ALA A 447 -7.88 -1.58 -22.56
C ALA A 447 -9.05 -2.55 -22.85
N VAL A 448 -9.03 -3.27 -23.98
CA VAL A 448 -10.08 -4.21 -24.39
C VAL A 448 -9.73 -5.66 -24.07
N ARG A 449 -8.48 -5.95 -23.68
CA ARG A 449 -8.01 -7.32 -23.48
C ARG A 449 -7.11 -7.45 -22.25
N PHE A 450 -7.35 -8.50 -21.47
CA PHE A 450 -6.44 -8.91 -20.41
C PHE A 450 -5.07 -9.33 -21.00
N ILE A 451 -3.98 -8.75 -20.49
CA ILE A 451 -2.60 -9.04 -20.90
C ILE A 451 -1.89 -9.69 -19.71
N PRO A 452 -1.67 -11.03 -19.71
CA PRO A 452 -1.09 -11.77 -18.58
C PRO A 452 0.31 -11.28 -18.17
N GLU A 453 1.08 -10.72 -19.10
CA GLU A 453 2.46 -10.29 -18.83
C GLU A 453 2.53 -8.95 -18.06
N VAL A 454 1.42 -8.21 -17.94
CA VAL A 454 1.37 -6.93 -17.24
C VAL A 454 1.22 -7.17 -15.74
N ASN A 455 2.20 -6.69 -14.97
CA ASN A 455 2.11 -6.70 -13.51
C ASN A 455 1.20 -5.55 -13.03
N PRO A 456 0.06 -5.84 -12.37
CA PRO A 456 -0.89 -4.84 -11.89
C PRO A 456 -0.47 -4.19 -10.55
N GLY A 457 0.73 -4.50 -10.05
CA GLY A 457 1.23 -3.93 -8.81
C GLY A 457 1.38 -2.41 -8.88
N ILE A 458 1.07 -1.73 -7.77
CA ILE A 458 1.20 -0.28 -7.68
C ILE A 458 2.66 0.14 -7.54
N LEU A 459 3.04 1.20 -8.24
CA LEU A 459 4.34 1.84 -8.07
C LEU A 459 4.44 2.55 -6.72
N THR A 460 5.56 2.39 -6.01
CA THR A 460 5.83 3.13 -4.76
C THR A 460 5.71 4.65 -4.95
N SER A 461 6.22 5.17 -6.07
CA SER A 461 6.14 6.60 -6.40
C SER A 461 4.71 7.07 -6.66
N PHE A 462 3.82 6.19 -7.12
CA PHE A 462 2.41 6.50 -7.31
C PHE A 462 1.69 6.63 -5.97
N ALA A 463 1.76 5.58 -5.13
CA ALA A 463 1.05 5.52 -3.85
C ALA A 463 1.52 6.56 -2.82
N LEU A 464 2.82 6.86 -2.78
CA LEU A 464 3.40 7.75 -1.76
C LEU A 464 3.52 9.22 -2.18
N ALA A 465 3.47 9.52 -3.48
CA ALA A 465 3.71 10.87 -3.96
C ALA A 465 2.73 11.30 -5.06
N ALA A 466 2.76 10.64 -6.23
CA ALA A 466 2.08 11.17 -7.42
C ALA A 466 0.56 11.26 -7.27
N TYR A 467 -0.08 10.27 -6.64
CA TYR A 467 -1.52 10.25 -6.46
C TYR A 467 -2.01 11.15 -5.32
N ARG A 468 -1.13 11.46 -4.35
CA ARG A 468 -1.39 12.37 -3.23
C ARG A 468 -1.16 13.83 -3.63
N ASN A 469 -1.59 14.18 -4.84
CA ASN A 469 -1.38 15.50 -5.41
C ASN A 469 -2.31 16.51 -4.70
N PRO A 470 -1.78 17.60 -4.11
CA PRO A 470 -2.61 18.59 -3.44
C PRO A 470 -3.62 19.31 -4.36
N ALA A 471 -3.45 19.22 -5.68
CA ALA A 471 -4.44 19.70 -6.65
C ALA A 471 -5.69 18.80 -6.75
N VAL A 472 -5.60 17.59 -6.20
CA VAL A 472 -6.68 16.59 -6.14
C VAL A 472 -7.23 16.47 -4.71
N ASP A 473 -6.45 16.79 -3.68
CA ASP A 473 -6.84 16.77 -2.25
C ASP A 473 -7.49 18.10 -1.77
N GLY A 474 -8.26 18.76 -2.64
CA GLY A 474 -8.74 20.14 -2.49
C GLY A 474 -9.53 20.47 -1.22
#